data_AF-I3ED58-F1
#
_entry.id   AF-I3ED58-F1
#
_cell.length_a   1.000
_cell.length_b   1.000
_cell.length_c   1.000
_cell.angle_alpha   90.00
_cell.angle_beta   90.00
_cell.angle_gamma   90.00
#
_symmetry.space_group_name_H-M   'P 1'
#
loop_
_entity.id
_entity.type
_entity.pdbx_description
1 polymer ?
#
loop_
_entity_poly.entity_id
_entity_poly.type
_entity_poly.pdbx_seq_one_letter_code
_entity_poly.pdbx_strand_id
1 'polypeptide(L)'
;SMIIKLLVMMYTICARVELSDIKIIEETKIISKEGNLVINPDGSLSPSRADIMRKCEYIHNKRLYAYEINTMYNLKKTYKQGRLFYEYERKPVNDKAYDDIYDPQKFKAKNDYFLRFHTHLINMFPCADGALSIIAGRLDAPTSFLLKDEVQPQSMNILAALFLLSEQVDIPIAIEEKKKEKKLVLKSVNGETAYIDQSLVLYVNKKNSEEKIKTYHTETVKLINFMKNYAGDAITYIQKEGYTEPTTYEQFMEGKFLSTVQFLIQSYIYEFIDTKEKYIEFVNAVYTILNDQIVNDNKSISKNKKKSYKRVFNKCFIQESARKSKIDHTKIICDLKDTIDKYRIFPFMDSSQLPSYDRVKAYDREKNEFINDESRKYSNCVETALLGLVCCLVYDPNKKKYNTDHLPDNEETKPLKEFFKKYSEPREATDYEMHEDWCRVVADLKNDKILYLKEKTNELDSSLLNILYVLSNITGSKEEVVKQIKYLEELLADKNINDKLDIEESLTTMFKELSNNKNLNAKCDKFIVGRREDKKMDLFVEFKLVYTFNKKKNGIL
;
A
#
# COMPACT_ATOMS: atom_id res chain seq x y z
N SER A 1 -11.22 16.63 -15.09
CA SER A 1 -11.54 15.20 -15.29
C SER A 1 -12.37 14.75 -14.10
N MET A 2 -13.61 14.30 -14.33
CA MET A 2 -14.45 13.72 -13.27
C MET A 2 -13.97 12.29 -13.05
N ILE A 3 -12.96 12.10 -12.21
CA ILE A 3 -12.65 10.79 -11.65
C ILE A 3 -13.78 10.49 -10.68
N ILE A 4 -14.75 9.68 -11.10
CA ILE A 4 -15.71 9.12 -10.16
C ILE A 4 -14.96 8.06 -9.35
N LYS A 5 -14.97 8.29 -8.04
CA LYS A 5 -14.72 7.30 -7.02
C LYS A 5 -15.76 6.20 -7.20
N LEU A 6 -15.42 5.16 -7.96
CA LEU A 6 -15.84 3.82 -7.56
C LEU A 6 -15.21 3.65 -6.18
N LEU A 7 -15.98 3.92 -5.12
CA LEU A 7 -15.60 3.54 -3.77
C LEU A 7 -15.65 2.01 -3.69
N VAL A 8 -14.68 1.37 -4.33
CA VAL A 8 -13.84 0.53 -3.50
C VAL A 8 -13.24 1.54 -2.54
N MET A 9 -13.68 1.57 -1.28
CA MET A 9 -12.83 2.10 -0.21
C MET A 9 -11.58 1.24 -0.23
N MET A 10 -10.68 1.55 -1.17
CA MET A 10 -9.35 1.00 -1.21
C MET A 10 -8.72 1.62 0.01
N TYR A 11 -8.69 0.90 1.12
CA TYR A 11 -7.74 1.22 2.15
C TYR A 11 -6.38 0.83 1.56
N THR A 12 -5.83 1.66 0.65
CA THR A 12 -4.51 1.37 0.09
C THR A 12 -3.52 1.58 1.22
N ILE A 13 -3.03 0.48 1.76
CA ILE A 13 -1.65 0.48 2.21
C ILE A 13 -1.05 -0.75 1.54
N CYS A 14 -0.13 -0.47 0.62
CA CYS A 14 0.50 -1.43 -0.28
C CYS A 14 1.33 -2.42 0.55
N ALA A 15 1.59 -3.60 -0.02
CA ALA A 15 2.53 -4.61 0.47
C ALA A 15 2.30 -5.11 1.91
N ARG A 16 1.89 -6.38 2.08
CA ARG A 16 1.78 -6.98 3.41
C ARG A 16 2.37 -8.37 3.42
N VAL A 17 3.18 -8.63 4.44
CA VAL A 17 3.61 -9.99 4.78
C VAL A 17 2.44 -10.71 5.47
N GLU A 18 2.11 -11.92 5.02
CA GLU A 18 1.09 -12.73 5.70
C GLU A 18 1.54 -13.14 7.10
N LEU A 19 0.59 -13.35 8.03
CA LEU A 19 0.92 -13.79 9.40
C LEU A 19 1.75 -15.08 9.47
N SER A 20 1.52 -16.02 8.55
CA SER A 20 2.33 -17.24 8.39
C SER A 20 3.79 -16.92 8.08
N ASP A 21 4.01 -15.98 7.18
CA ASP A 21 5.33 -15.49 6.80
C ASP A 21 5.98 -14.65 7.92
N ILE A 22 5.21 -13.83 8.65
CA ILE A 22 5.68 -13.11 9.86
C ILE A 22 6.29 -14.09 10.86
N LYS A 23 5.62 -15.22 11.12
CA LYS A 23 6.13 -16.27 12.00
C LYS A 23 7.47 -16.82 11.50
N ILE A 24 7.57 -17.11 10.20
CA ILE A 24 8.81 -17.61 9.58
C ILE A 24 9.93 -16.58 9.72
N ILE A 25 9.67 -15.30 9.43
CA ILE A 25 10.66 -14.23 9.54
C ILE A 25 11.21 -14.13 10.95
N GLU A 26 10.33 -14.13 11.96
CA GLU A 26 10.77 -14.03 13.35
C GLU A 26 11.58 -15.24 13.79
N GLU A 27 11.27 -16.43 13.30
CA GLU A 27 11.99 -17.70 13.57
C GLU A 27 13.29 -17.84 12.76
N THR A 28 13.49 -17.00 11.74
CA THR A 28 14.68 -17.06 10.89
C THR A 28 15.94 -16.69 11.66
N LYS A 29 16.96 -17.53 11.53
CA LYS A 29 18.23 -17.39 12.25
C LYS A 29 19.20 -16.50 11.50
N ILE A 30 19.83 -15.59 12.23
CA ILE A 30 20.95 -14.77 11.78
C ILE A 30 22.22 -15.37 12.38
N ILE A 31 23.12 -15.86 11.53
CA ILE A 31 24.36 -16.47 11.97
C ILE A 31 25.34 -15.36 12.37
N SER A 32 25.67 -15.27 13.65
CA SER A 32 26.63 -14.32 14.19
C SER A 32 27.87 -15.03 14.75
N LYS A 33 28.95 -14.27 15.00
CA LYS A 33 30.13 -14.80 15.71
C LYS A 33 29.82 -15.27 17.14
N GLU A 34 28.75 -14.75 17.73
CA GLU A 34 28.35 -14.98 19.12
C GLU A 34 27.26 -16.07 19.23
N GLY A 35 26.92 -16.74 18.12
CA GLY A 35 25.89 -17.77 18.04
C GLY A 35 24.72 -17.39 17.11
N ASN A 36 23.66 -18.18 17.15
CA ASN A 36 22.46 -17.93 16.37
C ASN A 36 21.60 -16.85 17.06
N LEU A 37 21.38 -15.77 16.33
CA LEU A 37 20.46 -14.71 16.74
C LEU A 37 19.12 -14.87 16.02
N VAL A 38 18.07 -14.37 16.64
CA VAL A 38 16.74 -14.21 16.04
C VAL A 38 16.25 -12.79 16.33
N ILE A 39 15.22 -12.35 15.60
CA ILE A 39 14.56 -11.07 15.87
C ILE A 39 14.01 -11.10 17.31
N ASN A 40 14.18 -9.99 18.03
CA ASN A 40 13.54 -9.81 19.33
C ASN A 40 12.03 -9.60 19.11
N PRO A 41 11.15 -10.49 19.58
CA PRO A 41 9.70 -10.35 19.38
C PRO A 41 9.12 -9.12 20.08
N ASP A 42 9.76 -8.60 21.13
CA ASP A 42 9.36 -7.37 21.82
C ASP A 42 10.03 -6.11 21.20
N GLY A 43 10.78 -6.30 20.12
CA GLY A 43 11.65 -5.31 19.50
C GLY A 43 10.96 -4.42 18.46
N SER A 44 11.64 -3.35 18.06
CA SER A 44 11.20 -2.49 16.95
C SER A 44 11.39 -3.11 15.56
N LEU A 45 12.17 -4.20 15.47
CA LEU A 45 12.41 -4.93 14.22
C LEU A 45 11.37 -6.06 14.00
N SER A 46 10.49 -6.33 14.99
CA SER A 46 9.47 -7.37 14.86
C SER A 46 8.39 -6.96 13.85
N PRO A 47 8.13 -7.76 12.80
CA PRO A 47 7.02 -7.52 11.88
C PRO A 47 5.65 -7.66 12.56
N SER A 48 5.52 -8.48 13.60
CA SER A 48 4.26 -8.65 14.33
C SER A 48 3.77 -7.36 14.96
N ARG A 49 4.71 -6.59 15.55
CA ARG A 49 4.40 -5.27 16.10
C ARG A 49 3.85 -4.32 15.04
N ALA A 50 4.46 -4.31 13.86
CA ALA A 50 4.03 -3.47 12.76
C ALA A 50 2.67 -3.92 12.19
N ASP A 51 2.40 -5.23 12.09
CA ASP A 51 1.09 -5.75 11.68
C ASP A 51 -0.02 -5.32 12.64
N ILE A 52 0.23 -5.35 13.95
CA ILE A 52 -0.74 -4.87 14.96
C ILE A 52 -1.02 -3.38 14.78
N MET A 53 0.03 -2.55 14.66
CA MET A 53 -0.13 -1.10 14.47
C MET A 53 -0.93 -0.76 13.20
N ARG A 54 -0.69 -1.52 12.12
CA ARG A 54 -1.45 -1.40 10.88
C ARG A 54 -2.91 -1.83 11.06
N LYS A 55 -3.18 -2.97 11.69
CA LYS A 55 -4.54 -3.46 11.97
C LYS A 55 -5.34 -2.51 12.86
N CYS A 56 -4.65 -1.74 13.71
CA CYS A 56 -5.26 -0.66 14.50
C CYS A 56 -5.38 0.67 13.74
N GLU A 57 -5.01 0.72 12.45
CA GLU A 57 -5.13 1.87 11.55
C GLU A 57 -4.41 3.13 12.03
N TYR A 58 -3.33 3.00 12.81
CA TYR A 58 -2.70 4.15 13.46
C TYR A 58 -2.15 5.19 12.48
N ILE A 59 -1.48 4.75 11.40
CA ILE A 59 -1.00 5.66 10.35
C ILE A 59 -2.15 6.32 9.62
N HIS A 60 -3.20 5.57 9.26
CA HIS A 60 -4.39 6.12 8.62
C HIS A 60 -5.04 7.20 9.49
N ASN A 61 -5.25 6.90 10.78
CA ASN A 61 -5.83 7.84 11.72
C ASN A 61 -4.95 9.08 11.93
N LYS A 62 -3.63 8.90 12.07
CA LYS A 62 -2.68 10.02 12.19
C LYS A 62 -2.65 10.86 10.91
N ARG A 63 -2.73 10.25 9.73
CA ARG A 63 -2.65 10.98 8.45
C ARG A 63 -3.94 11.72 8.09
N LEU A 64 -5.10 11.29 8.55
CA LEU A 64 -6.38 11.90 8.17
C LEU A 64 -7.04 12.77 9.26
N TYR A 65 -6.71 12.54 10.54
CA TYR A 65 -7.39 13.19 11.67
C TYR A 65 -6.47 13.99 12.61
N ALA A 66 -5.15 13.99 12.39
CA ALA A 66 -4.22 14.79 13.18
C ALA A 66 -4.46 16.30 13.02
N TYR A 67 -4.50 17.03 14.14
CA TYR A 67 -4.65 18.49 14.14
C TYR A 67 -3.41 19.21 13.58
N GLU A 68 -2.27 18.52 13.55
CA GLU A 68 -1.03 19.01 12.94
C GLU A 68 -1.04 18.94 11.39
N ILE A 69 -2.14 18.46 10.79
CA ILE A 69 -2.36 18.44 9.35
C ILE A 69 -3.40 19.51 8.99
N ASN A 70 -2.99 20.45 8.14
CA ASN A 70 -3.87 21.39 7.49
C ASN A 70 -4.68 20.66 6.41
N THR A 71 -5.89 20.22 6.77
CA THR A 71 -6.75 19.46 5.86
C THR A 71 -7.37 20.36 4.81
N MET A 72 -7.23 20.00 3.54
CA MET A 72 -7.87 20.76 2.45
C MET A 72 -9.31 20.27 2.26
N TYR A 73 -10.26 21.10 2.69
CA TYR A 73 -11.68 20.85 2.51
C TYR A 73 -12.42 22.09 2.01
N ASN A 74 -13.60 21.87 1.46
CA ASN A 74 -14.55 22.88 1.06
C ASN A 74 -15.91 22.53 1.66
N LEU A 75 -16.51 23.49 2.34
CA LEU A 75 -17.85 23.35 2.90
C LEU A 75 -18.75 24.39 2.24
N LYS A 76 -19.60 23.94 1.33
CA LYS A 76 -20.54 24.80 0.60
C LYS A 76 -21.93 24.67 1.16
N LYS A 77 -22.54 25.80 1.48
CA LYS A 77 -23.95 25.90 1.85
C LYS A 77 -24.80 25.83 0.58
N THR A 78 -25.71 24.86 0.48
CA THR A 78 -26.64 24.74 -0.65
C THR A 78 -28.07 24.66 -0.16
N TYR A 79 -29.01 25.15 -0.97
CA TYR A 79 -30.44 25.09 -0.69
C TYR A 79 -31.09 24.22 -1.76
N LYS A 80 -31.72 23.13 -1.34
CA LYS A 80 -32.45 22.22 -2.23
C LYS A 80 -33.83 21.98 -1.62
N GLN A 81 -34.89 22.21 -2.39
CA GLN A 81 -36.29 22.01 -1.97
C GLN A 81 -36.65 22.71 -0.64
N GLY A 82 -36.20 23.97 -0.44
CA GLY A 82 -36.46 24.73 0.78
C GLY A 82 -35.72 24.24 2.03
N ARG A 83 -34.87 23.20 1.92
CA ARG A 83 -34.03 22.70 3.00
C ARG A 83 -32.58 23.09 2.79
N LEU A 84 -31.92 23.34 3.91
CA LEU A 84 -30.50 23.65 3.98
C LEU A 84 -29.68 22.37 3.92
N PHE A 85 -28.72 22.32 3.00
CA PHE A 85 -27.72 21.26 2.88
C PHE A 85 -26.32 21.85 2.96
N TYR A 86 -25.39 21.03 3.44
CA TYR A 86 -23.97 21.33 3.41
C TYR A 86 -23.28 20.31 2.51
N GLU A 87 -22.72 20.78 1.41
CA GLU A 87 -21.89 19.97 0.53
C GLU A 87 -20.45 20.05 1.04
N TYR A 88 -19.96 18.93 1.56
CA TYR A 88 -18.59 18.78 2.03
C TYR A 88 -17.76 18.07 0.94
N GLU A 89 -16.69 18.71 0.51
CA GLU A 89 -15.72 18.16 -0.44
C GLU A 89 -14.33 18.16 0.21
N ARG A 90 -13.71 16.99 0.39
CA ARG A 90 -12.34 16.84 0.90
C ARG A 90 -11.39 16.52 -0.25
N LYS A 91 -10.21 17.15 -0.26
CA LYS A 91 -9.12 16.90 -1.23
C LYS A 91 -7.82 16.56 -0.50
N PRO A 92 -7.68 15.34 0.05
CA PRO A 92 -6.55 14.97 0.92
C PRO A 92 -5.18 15.07 0.21
N VAL A 93 -5.18 15.00 -1.12
CA VAL A 93 -3.99 15.18 -1.97
C VAL A 93 -3.33 16.56 -1.80
N ASN A 94 -4.11 17.54 -1.36
CA ASN A 94 -3.68 18.91 -1.14
C ASN A 94 -3.43 19.23 0.34
N ASP A 95 -3.51 18.24 1.23
CA ASP A 95 -3.20 18.43 2.65
C ASP A 95 -1.75 18.89 2.80
N LYS A 96 -1.51 19.73 3.81
CA LYS A 96 -0.19 20.24 4.16
C LYS A 96 0.06 20.06 5.66
N ALA A 97 1.32 20.05 6.06
CA ALA A 97 1.64 20.18 7.48
C ALA A 97 1.20 21.56 7.97
N TYR A 98 0.59 21.61 9.16
CA TYR A 98 0.22 22.85 9.81
C TYR A 98 1.47 23.51 10.39
N ASP A 99 1.70 24.79 10.09
CA ASP A 99 2.92 25.53 10.43
C ASP A 99 2.79 26.37 11.70
N ASP A 100 1.58 26.52 12.24
CA ASP A 100 1.27 27.33 13.44
C ASP A 100 0.73 26.49 14.62
N ILE A 101 1.46 25.45 15.02
CA ILE A 101 1.01 24.49 16.05
C ILE A 101 1.19 25.06 17.47
N TYR A 102 2.34 25.67 17.73
CA TYR A 102 2.69 26.27 19.03
C TYR A 102 3.21 27.70 18.83
N ASP A 103 3.19 28.51 19.88
CA ASP A 103 3.81 29.84 19.89
C ASP A 103 5.26 29.76 19.35
N PRO A 104 5.54 30.29 18.14
CA PRO A 104 6.83 30.11 17.48
C PRO A 104 7.97 30.78 18.24
N GLN A 105 7.68 31.78 19.08
CA GLN A 105 8.69 32.47 19.88
C GLN A 105 9.16 31.61 21.06
N LYS A 106 8.28 30.73 21.58
CA LYS A 106 8.58 29.86 22.74
C LYS A 106 9.01 28.46 22.35
N PHE A 107 8.47 27.92 21.25
CA PHE A 107 8.58 26.50 20.91
C PHE A 107 9.14 26.26 19.50
N LYS A 108 10.06 27.12 19.02
CA LYS A 108 10.63 27.05 17.67
C LYS A 108 11.11 25.64 17.26
N ALA A 109 11.89 24.97 18.12
CA ALA A 109 12.41 23.63 17.84
C ALA A 109 11.29 22.57 17.75
N LYS A 110 10.23 22.74 18.55
CA LYS A 110 9.04 21.88 18.53
C LYS A 110 8.27 22.04 17.23
N ASN A 111 8.02 23.28 16.83
CA ASN A 111 7.36 23.59 15.56
C ASN A 111 8.17 23.07 14.37
N ASP A 112 9.49 23.27 14.35
CA ASP A 112 10.35 22.73 13.27
C ASP A 112 10.22 21.20 13.17
N TYR A 113 10.30 20.50 14.31
CA TYR A 113 10.12 19.05 14.34
C TYR A 113 8.77 18.63 13.76
N PHE A 114 7.66 19.18 14.27
CA PHE A 114 6.33 18.77 13.84
C PHE A 114 6.02 19.15 12.40
N LEU A 115 6.47 20.32 11.94
CA LEU A 115 6.33 20.74 10.56
C LEU A 115 7.03 19.75 9.62
N ARG A 116 8.28 19.38 9.94
CA ARG A 116 9.07 18.43 9.14
C ARG A 116 8.52 17.01 9.23
N PHE A 117 8.17 16.55 10.43
CA PHE A 117 7.55 15.24 10.67
C PHE A 117 6.27 15.08 9.86
N HIS A 118 5.32 16.02 9.97
CA HIS A 118 4.03 15.92 9.26
C HIS A 118 4.19 16.13 7.76
N THR A 119 5.17 16.92 7.31
CA THR A 119 5.53 16.99 5.88
C THR A 119 5.98 15.63 5.37
N HIS A 120 6.84 14.93 6.11
CA HIS A 120 7.26 13.58 5.74
C HIS A 120 6.15 12.55 5.84
N LEU A 121 5.29 12.61 6.87
CA LEU A 121 4.09 11.79 6.97
C LEU A 121 3.20 11.93 5.72
N ILE A 122 2.94 13.16 5.28
CA ILE A 122 2.12 13.43 4.09
C ILE A 122 2.79 12.91 2.81
N ASN A 123 4.11 13.09 2.69
CA ASN A 123 4.83 12.68 1.49
C ASN A 123 5.00 11.17 1.38
N MET A 124 5.27 10.50 2.50
CA MET A 124 5.48 9.04 2.59
C MET A 124 4.16 8.27 2.58
N PHE A 125 3.07 8.88 3.08
CA PHE A 125 1.71 8.33 3.07
C PHE A 125 0.76 9.26 2.31
N PRO A 126 0.91 9.39 0.97
CA PRO A 126 0.00 10.15 0.14
C PRO A 126 -1.45 9.65 0.27
N CYS A 127 -2.39 10.56 0.04
CA CYS A 127 -3.81 10.24 0.02
C CYS A 127 -4.47 10.98 -1.15
N ALA A 128 -4.56 10.35 -2.32
CA ALA A 128 -5.00 11.04 -3.54
C ALA A 128 -6.52 11.26 -3.57
N ASP A 129 -7.28 10.25 -3.18
CA ASP A 129 -8.73 10.13 -3.35
C ASP A 129 -9.47 9.86 -2.03
N GLY A 130 -8.75 9.79 -0.91
CA GLY A 130 -9.27 9.38 0.39
C GLY A 130 -8.69 8.05 0.88
N ALA A 131 -8.14 7.26 -0.04
CA ALA A 131 -7.32 6.11 0.29
C ALA A 131 -5.92 6.56 0.68
N LEU A 132 -5.35 6.05 1.78
CA LEU A 132 -3.90 6.16 1.98
C LEU A 132 -3.17 5.39 0.87
N SER A 133 -1.85 5.54 0.77
CA SER A 133 -0.95 4.62 0.07
C SER A 133 0.47 5.01 0.46
N ILE A 134 1.47 4.16 0.25
CA ILE A 134 2.87 4.59 0.18
C ILE A 134 3.31 4.93 -1.26
N ILE A 135 2.50 4.57 -2.26
CA ILE A 135 2.73 4.88 -3.66
C ILE A 135 2.21 6.29 -3.95
N ALA A 136 3.10 7.14 -4.44
CA ALA A 136 2.75 8.48 -4.88
C ALA A 136 2.77 8.57 -6.40
N GLY A 137 1.88 9.38 -6.97
CA GLY A 137 1.99 9.80 -8.38
C GLY A 137 3.18 10.72 -8.67
N ARG A 138 4.01 11.03 -7.66
CA ARG A 138 5.19 11.90 -7.77
C ARG A 138 6.43 11.05 -8.06
N LEU A 139 7.16 11.42 -9.10
CA LEU A 139 8.34 10.67 -9.55
C LEU A 139 9.53 10.75 -8.57
N ASP A 140 9.59 11.78 -7.73
CA ASP A 140 10.68 12.00 -6.77
C ASP A 140 10.33 11.55 -5.33
N ALA A 141 9.21 10.85 -5.15
CA ALA A 141 8.80 10.27 -3.87
C ALA A 141 9.73 9.13 -3.42
N PRO A 142 9.88 8.87 -2.10
CA PRO A 142 10.76 7.81 -1.59
C PRO A 142 10.47 6.42 -2.17
N THR A 143 9.19 6.05 -2.28
CA THR A 143 8.78 4.76 -2.85
C THR A 143 9.18 4.65 -4.32
N SER A 144 9.00 5.73 -5.09
CA SER A 144 9.41 5.80 -6.49
C SER A 144 10.91 5.62 -6.68
N PHE A 145 11.73 6.09 -5.72
CA PHE A 145 13.17 5.86 -5.73
C PHE A 145 13.53 4.40 -5.43
N LEU A 146 12.92 3.82 -4.38
CA LEU A 146 13.20 2.45 -3.94
C LEU A 146 12.75 1.39 -4.97
N LEU A 147 11.69 1.68 -5.73
CA LEU A 147 11.12 0.73 -6.70
C LEU A 147 11.88 0.65 -8.03
N LYS A 148 12.81 1.57 -8.32
CA LYS A 148 13.60 1.56 -9.55
C LYS A 148 14.44 0.28 -9.65
N ASP A 149 14.43 -0.35 -10.82
CA ASP A 149 15.23 -1.57 -11.09
C ASP A 149 16.70 -1.45 -10.68
N GLU A 150 17.34 -0.30 -10.93
CA GLU A 150 18.75 -0.03 -10.57
C GLU A 150 18.99 0.10 -9.05
N VAL A 151 17.95 0.45 -8.29
CA VAL A 151 17.98 0.67 -6.84
C VAL A 151 17.51 -0.56 -6.07
N GLN A 152 16.61 -1.37 -6.65
CA GLN A 152 16.01 -2.57 -6.04
C GLN A 152 17.03 -3.47 -5.32
N PRO A 153 18.21 -3.81 -5.91
CA PRO A 153 19.22 -4.63 -5.23
C PRO A 153 19.80 -4.03 -3.93
N GLN A 154 19.63 -2.74 -3.70
CA GLN A 154 20.11 -2.01 -2.52
C GLN A 154 18.96 -1.38 -1.71
N SER A 155 17.71 -1.63 -2.10
CA SER A 155 16.52 -1.04 -1.45
C SER A 155 16.45 -1.42 0.04
N MET A 156 16.73 -2.67 0.38
CA MET A 156 16.74 -3.15 1.76
C MET A 156 17.84 -2.51 2.60
N ASN A 157 19.01 -2.20 2.01
CA ASN A 157 20.07 -1.44 2.69
C ASN A 157 19.65 0.02 2.95
N ILE A 158 18.92 0.64 2.02
CA ILE A 158 18.38 2.00 2.20
C ILE A 158 17.33 2.01 3.32
N LEU A 159 16.43 1.03 3.36
CA LEU A 159 15.43 0.90 4.43
C LEU A 159 16.09 0.61 5.79
N ALA A 160 17.11 -0.25 5.84
CA ALA A 160 17.89 -0.51 7.04
C ALA A 160 18.59 0.75 7.56
N ALA A 161 19.13 1.58 6.66
CA ALA A 161 19.71 2.87 7.02
C ALA A 161 18.67 3.83 7.64
N LEU A 162 17.47 3.93 7.05
CA LEU A 162 16.37 4.73 7.60
C LEU A 162 15.93 4.23 8.98
N PHE A 163 15.78 2.91 9.14
CA PHE A 163 15.44 2.27 10.41
C PHE A 163 16.47 2.62 11.49
N LEU A 164 17.76 2.44 11.21
CA LEU A 164 18.84 2.69 12.16
C LEU A 164 18.93 4.18 12.55
N LEU A 165 18.77 5.10 11.61
CA LEU A 165 18.68 6.53 11.93
C LEU A 165 17.47 6.84 12.82
N SER A 166 16.33 6.18 12.62
CA SER A 166 15.14 6.34 13.48
C SER A 166 15.39 5.85 14.91
N GLU A 167 16.24 4.83 15.09
CA GLU A 167 16.69 4.31 16.38
C GLU A 167 17.87 5.09 16.98
N GLN A 168 18.22 6.25 16.41
CA GLN A 168 19.34 7.10 16.83
C GLN A 168 20.72 6.40 16.75
N VAL A 169 20.88 5.53 15.75
CA VAL A 169 22.18 4.99 15.36
C VAL A 169 22.75 5.91 14.28
N ASP A 170 23.75 6.69 14.66
CA ASP A 170 24.45 7.64 13.78
C ASP A 170 25.37 6.85 12.84
N ILE A 171 24.85 6.57 11.64
CA ILE A 171 25.49 5.85 10.53
C ILE A 171 26.04 6.84 9.49
N PRO A 172 27.17 6.52 8.81
CA PRO A 172 27.83 7.43 7.88
C PRO A 172 27.15 7.50 6.49
N ILE A 173 25.83 7.62 6.44
CA ILE A 173 25.09 7.83 5.19
C ILE A 173 25.22 9.29 4.74
N ALA A 174 25.53 9.50 3.47
CA ALA A 174 25.81 10.81 2.91
C ALA A 174 25.16 11.00 1.54
N ILE A 175 24.87 12.26 1.23
CA ILE A 175 24.51 12.69 -0.12
C ILE A 175 25.75 13.38 -0.69
N GLU A 176 26.44 12.70 -1.61
CA GLU A 176 27.62 13.24 -2.28
C GLU A 176 27.21 13.97 -3.56
N GLU A 177 27.76 15.16 -3.78
CA GLU A 177 27.60 15.91 -5.02
C GLU A 177 28.96 16.09 -5.70
N LYS A 178 29.16 15.43 -6.84
CA LYS A 178 30.40 15.52 -7.65
C LYS A 178 30.02 15.70 -9.12
N LYS A 179 30.58 16.72 -9.80
CA LYS A 179 30.43 16.93 -11.26
C LYS A 179 28.97 16.84 -11.77
N LYS A 180 28.01 17.43 -11.05
CA LYS A 180 26.55 17.38 -11.35
C LYS A 180 25.90 16.00 -11.17
N GLU A 181 26.55 15.04 -10.52
CA GLU A 181 25.92 13.81 -10.04
C GLU A 181 25.67 13.93 -8.53
N LYS A 182 24.44 13.66 -8.12
CA LYS A 182 24.07 13.52 -6.71
C LYS A 182 23.87 12.04 -6.43
N LYS A 183 24.59 11.51 -5.45
CA LYS A 183 24.53 10.10 -5.06
C LYS A 183 24.19 9.95 -3.59
N LEU A 184 23.38 8.95 -3.28
CA LEU A 184 23.22 8.45 -1.92
C LEU A 184 24.29 7.39 -1.68
N VAL A 185 25.12 7.59 -0.66
CA VAL A 185 26.27 6.72 -0.37
C VAL A 185 26.23 6.31 1.10
N LEU A 186 26.40 5.01 1.35
CA LEU A 186 26.65 4.46 2.68
C LEU A 186 27.76 3.41 2.53
N LYS A 187 28.85 3.59 3.28
CA LYS A 187 29.97 2.66 3.31
C LYS A 187 30.11 2.04 4.69
N SER A 188 30.78 0.90 4.75
CA SER A 188 31.24 0.33 6.00
C SER A 188 32.15 1.31 6.75
N VAL A 189 32.29 1.11 8.06
CA VAL A 189 33.11 1.97 8.92
C VAL A 189 34.57 2.03 8.46
N ASN A 190 35.10 0.94 7.90
CA ASN A 190 36.45 0.89 7.32
C ASN A 190 36.53 1.43 5.88
N GLY A 191 35.39 1.75 5.25
CA GLY A 191 35.29 2.29 3.90
C GLY A 191 35.47 1.28 2.76
N GLU A 192 35.69 0.00 3.07
CA GLU A 192 35.99 -1.05 2.09
C GLU A 192 34.73 -1.55 1.35
N THR A 193 33.59 -1.59 2.03
CA THR A 193 32.33 -2.07 1.47
C THR A 193 31.37 -0.91 1.26
N ALA A 194 30.78 -0.79 0.07
CA ALA A 194 29.68 0.13 -0.18
C ALA A 194 28.35 -0.61 0.01
N TYR A 195 27.61 -0.29 1.07
CA TYR A 195 26.26 -0.81 1.29
C TYR A 195 25.24 -0.13 0.37
N ILE A 196 25.45 1.16 0.08
CA ILE A 196 24.62 1.96 -0.82
C ILE A 196 25.55 2.81 -1.69
N ASP A 197 25.37 2.76 -3.01
CA ASP A 197 25.93 3.71 -3.98
C ASP A 197 24.92 3.89 -5.11
N GLN A 198 24.00 4.83 -4.92
CA GLN A 198 22.86 5.01 -5.82
C GLN A 198 22.74 6.44 -6.32
N SER A 199 22.50 6.57 -7.63
CA SER A 199 22.24 7.86 -8.25
C SER A 199 20.88 8.40 -7.83
N LEU A 200 20.85 9.64 -7.33
CA LEU A 200 19.62 10.36 -7.03
C LEU A 200 19.08 11.11 -8.25
N VAL A 201 19.68 10.94 -9.43
CA VAL A 201 19.26 11.59 -10.67
C VAL A 201 17.92 11.02 -11.14
N LEU A 202 17.04 11.92 -11.55
CA LEU A 202 15.76 11.63 -12.17
C LEU A 202 15.68 12.39 -13.51
N TYR A 203 15.07 11.80 -14.52
CA TYR A 203 14.76 12.48 -15.78
C TYR A 203 13.25 12.61 -15.90
N VAL A 204 12.76 13.83 -16.11
CA VAL A 204 11.34 14.13 -16.25
C VAL A 204 11.08 14.76 -17.60
N ASN A 205 9.97 14.40 -18.25
CA ASN A 205 9.58 15.04 -19.51
C ASN A 205 9.30 16.53 -19.27
N LYS A 206 9.84 17.38 -20.12
CA LYS A 206 9.51 18.80 -20.16
C LYS A 206 8.05 18.94 -20.56
N LYS A 207 7.34 19.85 -19.90
CA LYS A 207 5.91 20.07 -20.18
C LYS A 207 5.72 20.38 -21.68
N ASN A 208 4.85 19.62 -22.34
CA ASN A 208 4.54 19.71 -23.77
C ASN A 208 5.74 19.44 -24.71
N SER A 209 6.71 18.61 -24.30
CA SER A 209 7.84 18.19 -25.12
C SER A 209 8.30 16.77 -24.77
N GLU A 210 8.87 16.05 -25.73
CA GLU A 210 9.55 14.76 -25.50
C GLU A 210 10.95 14.94 -24.89
N GLU A 211 11.44 16.19 -24.79
CA GLU A 211 12.73 16.52 -24.18
C GLU A 211 12.73 16.19 -22.67
N LYS A 212 13.70 15.39 -22.21
CA LYS A 212 13.88 15.04 -20.80
C LYS A 212 14.77 16.06 -20.07
N ILE A 213 14.26 16.61 -18.97
CA ILE A 213 15.01 17.49 -18.06
C ILE A 213 15.58 16.66 -16.90
N LYS A 214 16.85 16.90 -16.58
CA LYS A 214 17.51 16.34 -15.41
C LYS A 214 17.03 17.02 -14.12
N THR A 215 16.56 16.23 -13.17
CA THR A 215 16.18 16.62 -11.80
C THR A 215 16.67 15.57 -10.80
N TYR A 216 16.18 15.58 -9.56
CA TYR A 216 16.61 14.68 -8.49
C TYR A 216 15.46 14.15 -7.64
N HIS A 217 15.70 13.05 -6.92
CA HIS A 217 14.82 12.50 -5.89
C HIS A 217 14.78 13.39 -4.63
N THR A 218 14.13 14.55 -4.73
CA THR A 218 14.23 15.59 -3.69
C THR A 218 13.51 15.23 -2.39
N GLU A 219 12.42 14.48 -2.43
CA GLU A 219 11.74 14.01 -1.21
C GLU A 219 12.61 13.01 -0.45
N THR A 220 13.26 12.08 -1.14
CA THR A 220 14.26 11.15 -0.56
C THR A 220 15.40 11.91 0.10
N VAL A 221 15.96 12.92 -0.58
CA VAL A 221 17.04 13.76 -0.03
C VAL A 221 16.60 14.46 1.25
N LYS A 222 15.39 15.06 1.25
CA LYS A 222 14.83 15.74 2.43
C LYS A 222 14.63 14.76 3.58
N LEU A 223 14.13 13.55 3.29
CA LEU A 223 13.90 12.51 4.29
C LEU A 223 15.21 12.07 4.94
N ILE A 224 16.24 11.74 4.15
CA ILE A 224 17.56 11.35 4.68
C ILE A 224 18.15 12.46 5.55
N ASN A 225 18.08 13.71 5.11
CA ASN A 225 18.57 14.84 5.91
C ASN A 225 17.77 15.04 7.21
N PHE A 226 16.45 14.82 7.20
CA PHE A 226 15.63 14.83 8.41
C PHE A 226 16.02 13.73 9.38
N MET A 227 16.19 12.50 8.89
CA MET A 227 16.59 11.36 9.70
C MET A 227 17.99 11.52 10.30
N LYS A 228 18.95 12.06 9.54
CA LYS A 228 20.29 12.39 10.05
C LYS A 228 20.25 13.44 11.16
N ASN A 229 19.46 14.50 10.97
CA ASN A 229 19.29 15.53 12.01
C ASN A 229 18.63 14.94 13.27
N TYR A 230 17.73 13.96 13.13
CA TYR A 230 17.12 13.26 14.26
C TYR A 230 18.06 12.31 15.00
N ALA A 231 18.89 11.57 14.27
CA ALA A 231 19.82 10.61 14.85
C ALA A 231 20.94 11.29 15.67
N GLY A 232 21.21 12.57 15.41
CA GLY A 232 22.10 13.40 16.23
C GLY A 232 21.47 13.89 17.54
N ASP A 233 22.16 14.77 18.26
CA ASP A 233 21.73 15.23 19.60
C ASP A 233 20.54 16.21 19.60
N ALA A 234 20.10 16.65 18.41
CA ALA A 234 19.21 17.79 18.22
C ALA A 234 17.78 17.59 18.76
N ILE A 235 17.33 16.34 18.99
CA ILE A 235 15.92 16.02 19.29
C ILE A 235 15.69 15.51 20.72
N THR A 236 16.72 15.59 21.57
CA THR A 236 16.63 15.28 23.01
C THR A 236 15.47 16.03 23.71
N TYR A 237 15.12 17.22 23.23
CA TYR A 237 14.00 18.01 23.76
C TYR A 237 12.62 17.37 23.53
N ILE A 238 12.34 16.86 22.31
CA ILE A 238 11.03 16.23 21.99
C ILE A 238 10.83 14.97 22.82
N GLN A 239 11.90 14.18 23.02
CA GLN A 239 11.87 13.01 23.89
C GLN A 239 11.60 13.38 25.35
N LYS A 240 12.17 14.50 25.85
CA LYS A 240 11.90 15.02 27.21
C LYS A 240 10.44 15.42 27.42
N GLU A 241 9.70 15.77 26.36
CA GLU A 241 8.27 16.04 26.43
C GLU A 241 7.39 14.78 26.35
N GLY A 242 8.00 13.59 26.29
CA GLY A 242 7.31 12.30 26.30
C GLY A 242 6.99 11.75 24.91
N TYR A 243 7.51 12.35 23.83
CA TYR A 243 7.44 11.77 22.49
C TYR A 243 8.50 10.68 22.33
N THR A 244 8.20 9.51 22.87
CA THR A 244 9.07 8.34 22.88
C THR A 244 8.23 7.07 22.80
N GLU A 245 8.89 5.93 22.69
CA GLU A 245 8.24 4.63 22.74
C GLU A 245 7.59 4.41 24.12
N PRO A 246 6.30 4.04 24.20
CA PRO A 246 5.66 3.79 25.47
C PRO A 246 6.25 2.57 26.15
N THR A 247 6.51 2.70 27.44
CA THR A 247 6.93 1.60 28.32
C THR A 247 5.83 1.18 29.30
N THR A 248 4.72 1.93 29.33
CA THR A 248 3.54 1.63 30.14
C THR A 248 2.27 1.81 29.30
N TYR A 249 1.17 1.24 29.79
CA TYR A 249 -0.14 1.38 29.16
C TYR A 249 -0.61 2.85 29.15
N GLU A 250 -0.36 3.61 30.21
CA GLU A 250 -0.74 5.02 30.30
C GLU A 250 -0.01 5.85 29.23
N GLN A 251 1.30 5.63 29.06
CA GLN A 251 2.08 6.30 28.00
C GLN A 251 1.59 5.91 26.60
N PHE A 252 1.19 4.66 26.41
CA PHE A 252 0.61 4.20 25.15
C PHE A 252 -0.70 4.92 24.84
N MET A 253 -1.58 5.06 25.85
CA MET A 253 -2.85 5.75 25.73
C MET A 253 -2.72 7.26 25.47
N GLU A 254 -1.60 7.90 25.81
CA GLU A 254 -1.32 9.29 25.42
C GLU A 254 -1.12 9.45 23.91
N GLY A 255 -0.80 8.39 23.17
CA GLY A 255 -0.63 8.41 21.72
C GLY A 255 0.56 9.23 21.21
N LYS A 256 1.41 9.79 22.08
CA LYS A 256 2.56 10.62 21.69
C LYS A 256 3.55 9.89 20.78
N PHE A 257 3.66 8.58 20.92
CA PHE A 257 4.53 7.75 20.08
C PHE A 257 4.16 7.81 18.58
N LEU A 258 2.91 8.12 18.26
CA LEU A 258 2.43 8.30 16.87
C LEU A 258 3.09 9.48 16.15
N SER A 259 3.72 10.38 16.91
CA SER A 259 4.48 11.52 16.38
C SER A 259 6.00 11.30 16.48
N THR A 260 6.46 10.06 16.61
CA THR A 260 7.89 9.71 16.63
C THR A 260 8.37 9.22 15.28
N VAL A 261 9.63 9.49 14.94
CA VAL A 261 10.20 8.99 13.67
C VAL A 261 10.33 7.47 13.65
N GLN A 262 10.46 6.83 14.82
CA GLN A 262 10.45 5.37 14.94
C GLN A 262 9.14 4.81 14.37
N PHE A 263 8.01 5.32 14.85
CA PHE A 263 6.69 4.92 14.36
C PHE A 263 6.52 5.19 12.86
N LEU A 264 6.91 6.37 12.39
CA LEU A 264 6.78 6.75 10.97
C LEU A 264 7.58 5.81 10.05
N ILE A 265 8.85 5.57 10.39
CA ILE A 265 9.76 4.77 9.56
C ILE A 265 9.41 3.28 9.64
N GLN A 266 9.13 2.75 10.83
CA GLN A 266 8.73 1.34 10.99
C GLN A 266 7.45 1.04 10.22
N SER A 267 6.46 1.94 10.29
CA SER A 267 5.22 1.76 9.53
C SER A 267 5.50 1.81 8.02
N TYR A 268 6.33 2.74 7.56
CA TYR A 268 6.64 2.86 6.12
C TYR A 268 7.40 1.64 5.59
N ILE A 269 8.33 1.08 6.37
CA ILE A 269 9.06 -0.15 6.00
C ILE A 269 8.10 -1.33 5.90
N TYR A 270 7.21 -1.48 6.88
CA TYR A 270 6.24 -2.57 6.88
C TYR A 270 5.32 -2.54 5.66
N GLU A 271 4.85 -1.34 5.29
CA GLU A 271 4.00 -1.11 4.11
C GLU A 271 4.79 -1.09 2.79
N PHE A 272 6.12 -1.23 2.82
CA PHE A 272 6.94 -1.33 1.60
C PHE A 272 7.32 -2.78 1.30
N ILE A 273 7.61 -3.56 2.34
CA ILE A 273 8.12 -4.93 2.19
C ILE A 273 6.94 -5.90 2.11
N ASP A 274 6.74 -6.49 0.94
CA ASP A 274 5.60 -7.35 0.60
C ASP A 274 5.85 -8.86 0.77
N THR A 275 7.10 -9.27 0.98
CA THR A 275 7.51 -10.69 0.93
C THR A 275 8.42 -11.03 2.09
N LYS A 276 8.37 -12.29 2.54
CA LYS A 276 9.25 -12.77 3.61
C LYS A 276 10.73 -12.68 3.23
N GLU A 277 11.07 -12.96 1.97
CA GLU A 277 12.45 -12.97 1.49
C GLU A 277 13.06 -11.57 1.61
N LYS A 278 12.36 -10.54 1.10
CA LYS A 278 12.80 -9.15 1.24
C LYS A 278 12.85 -8.71 2.70
N TYR A 279 11.92 -9.16 3.55
CA TYR A 279 11.97 -8.81 4.98
C TYR A 279 13.18 -9.43 5.67
N ILE A 280 13.52 -10.69 5.35
CA ILE A 280 14.74 -11.35 5.85
C ILE A 280 15.99 -10.61 5.34
N GLU A 281 16.02 -10.19 4.07
CA GLU A 281 17.10 -9.35 3.53
C GLU A 281 17.24 -8.02 4.29
N PHE A 282 16.13 -7.33 4.57
CA PHE A 282 16.10 -6.12 5.38
C PHE A 282 16.65 -6.36 6.79
N VAL A 283 16.23 -7.44 7.46
CA VAL A 283 16.71 -7.80 8.80
C VAL A 283 18.22 -8.07 8.79
N ASN A 284 18.72 -8.78 7.77
CA ASN A 284 20.15 -9.01 7.59
C ASN A 284 20.93 -7.72 7.31
N ALA A 285 20.36 -6.79 6.54
CA ALA A 285 20.95 -5.47 6.32
C ALA A 285 21.03 -4.65 7.61
N VAL A 286 19.98 -4.65 8.44
CA VAL A 286 19.98 -4.01 9.77
C VAL A 286 21.07 -4.60 10.66
N TYR A 287 21.16 -5.93 10.75
CA TYR A 287 22.21 -6.61 11.52
C TYR A 287 23.60 -6.21 11.02
N THR A 288 23.84 -6.27 9.70
CA THR A 288 25.13 -5.99 9.09
C THR A 288 25.59 -4.57 9.37
N ILE A 289 24.75 -3.57 9.06
CA ILE A 289 25.09 -2.15 9.22
C ILE A 289 25.27 -1.80 10.71
N LEU A 290 24.40 -2.30 11.59
CA LEU A 290 24.48 -2.01 13.03
C LEU A 290 25.71 -2.67 13.66
N ASN A 291 25.98 -3.93 13.34
CA ASN A 291 27.13 -4.67 13.85
C ASN A 291 28.45 -4.04 13.38
N ASP A 292 28.50 -3.55 12.14
CA ASP A 292 29.63 -2.77 11.60
C ASP A 292 29.92 -1.50 12.44
N GLN A 293 28.90 -0.83 12.97
CA GLN A 293 29.08 0.30 13.89
C GLN A 293 29.55 -0.10 15.30
N ILE A 294 29.25 -1.32 15.75
CA ILE A 294 29.55 -1.80 17.12
C ILE A 294 30.96 -2.40 17.19
N VAL A 295 31.28 -3.28 16.24
CA VAL A 295 32.49 -4.12 16.26
C VAL A 295 33.72 -3.35 15.83
N ASN A 296 33.59 -2.46 14.83
CA ASN A 296 34.76 -1.73 14.38
C ASN A 296 35.21 -0.70 15.42
N ASP A 297 36.51 -0.69 15.67
CA ASP A 297 37.16 0.29 16.54
C ASP A 297 37.35 1.62 15.81
N ASN A 298 36.22 2.25 15.46
CA ASN A 298 36.22 3.63 15.06
C ASN A 298 36.53 4.49 16.29
N LYS A 299 37.79 4.96 16.38
CA LYS A 299 38.27 5.83 17.47
C LYS A 299 37.44 7.12 17.63
N SER A 300 36.62 7.47 16.62
CA SER A 300 35.71 8.63 16.68
C SER A 300 34.41 8.39 17.46
N ILE A 301 34.01 7.13 17.71
CA ILE A 301 32.75 6.82 18.39
C ILE A 301 32.99 6.74 19.91
N SER A 302 32.31 7.60 20.66
CA SER A 302 32.40 7.62 22.12
C SER A 302 31.90 6.31 22.75
N LYS A 303 32.42 5.96 23.94
CA LYS A 303 31.94 4.80 24.71
C LYS A 303 30.42 4.84 24.96
N ASN A 304 29.86 6.03 25.18
CA ASN A 304 28.42 6.23 25.38
C ASN A 304 27.62 5.93 24.10
N LYS A 305 28.09 6.36 22.92
CA LYS A 305 27.47 6.00 21.64
C LYS A 305 27.52 4.49 21.41
N LYS A 306 28.67 3.83 21.63
CA LYS A 306 28.78 2.36 21.54
C LYS A 306 27.78 1.65 22.47
N LYS A 307 27.57 2.15 23.70
CA LYS A 307 26.56 1.60 24.64
C LYS A 307 25.14 1.79 24.11
N SER A 308 24.83 2.94 23.51
CA SER A 308 23.53 3.18 22.87
C SER A 308 23.28 2.21 21.71
N TYR A 309 24.29 1.98 20.85
CA TYR A 309 24.16 1.06 19.71
C TYR A 309 23.95 -0.37 20.16
N LYS A 310 24.66 -0.82 21.21
CA LYS A 310 24.41 -2.14 21.83
C LYS A 310 23.00 -2.26 22.42
N ARG A 311 22.43 -1.16 22.95
CA ARG A 311 21.03 -1.15 23.41
C ARG A 311 20.07 -1.33 22.23
N VAL A 312 20.30 -0.67 21.10
CA VAL A 312 19.51 -0.86 19.87
C VAL A 312 19.67 -2.29 19.35
N PHE A 313 20.89 -2.83 19.37
CA PHE A 313 21.15 -4.22 18.98
C PHE A 313 20.31 -5.21 19.80
N ASN A 314 20.29 -5.07 21.13
CA ASN A 314 19.49 -5.91 22.02
C ASN A 314 17.97 -5.69 21.88
N LYS A 315 17.55 -4.51 21.39
CA LYS A 315 16.14 -4.28 21.01
C LYS A 315 15.79 -5.00 19.71
N CYS A 316 16.74 -5.14 18.78
CA CYS A 316 16.49 -5.76 17.48
C CYS A 316 16.66 -7.28 17.52
N PHE A 317 17.63 -7.78 18.28
CA PHE A 317 18.08 -9.16 18.24
C PHE A 317 18.21 -9.76 19.64
N ILE A 318 17.92 -11.05 19.75
CA ILE A 318 18.18 -11.87 20.93
C ILE A 318 18.84 -13.18 20.53
N GLN A 319 19.48 -13.84 21.49
CA GLN A 319 19.97 -15.21 21.32
C GLN A 319 18.78 -16.17 21.11
N GLU A 320 18.91 -17.11 20.17
CA GLU A 320 17.86 -18.10 19.86
C GLU A 320 17.35 -18.82 21.13
N SER A 321 18.28 -19.17 22.02
CA SER A 321 17.97 -19.85 23.29
C SER A 321 17.10 -19.02 24.24
N ALA A 322 17.20 -17.69 24.18
CA ALA A 322 16.45 -16.76 25.02
C ALA A 322 15.01 -16.54 24.52
N ARG A 323 14.66 -16.97 23.31
CA ARG A 323 13.30 -16.81 22.76
C ARG A 323 12.24 -17.53 23.60
N LYS A 324 12.58 -18.71 24.15
CA LYS A 324 11.63 -19.55 24.91
C LYS A 324 11.06 -18.87 26.17
N SER A 325 11.73 -17.84 26.69
CA SER A 325 11.26 -17.09 27.86
C SER A 325 10.39 -15.88 27.51
N LYS A 326 10.16 -15.61 26.20
CA LYS A 326 9.32 -14.52 25.71
C LYS A 326 7.91 -15.01 25.39
N ILE A 327 6.95 -14.09 25.51
CA ILE A 327 5.59 -14.36 25.05
C ILE A 327 5.62 -14.45 23.53
N ASP A 328 5.03 -15.51 23.00
CA ASP A 328 4.89 -15.69 21.56
C ASP A 328 3.63 -14.95 21.07
N HIS A 329 3.73 -13.62 20.98
CA HIS A 329 2.65 -12.76 20.50
C HIS A 329 2.16 -13.18 19.12
N THR A 330 3.10 -13.57 18.26
CA THR A 330 2.88 -14.03 16.89
C THR A 330 2.04 -15.28 16.86
N LYS A 331 2.35 -16.27 17.71
CA LYS A 331 1.51 -17.46 17.85
C LYS A 331 0.08 -17.13 18.26
N ILE A 332 -0.12 -16.25 19.25
CA ILE A 332 -1.47 -15.86 19.69
C ILE A 332 -2.27 -15.25 18.53
N ILE A 333 -1.64 -14.39 17.74
CA ILE A 333 -2.28 -13.76 16.57
C ILE A 333 -2.54 -14.78 15.46
N CYS A 334 -1.63 -15.72 15.23
CA CYS A 334 -1.84 -16.82 14.29
C CYS A 334 -3.01 -17.72 14.71
N ASP A 335 -3.08 -18.11 15.99
CA ASP A 335 -4.16 -18.94 16.53
C ASP A 335 -5.53 -18.24 16.36
N LEU A 336 -5.57 -16.92 16.53
CA LEU A 336 -6.77 -16.10 16.25
C LEU A 336 -7.12 -16.12 14.75
N LYS A 337 -6.14 -15.93 13.87
CA LYS A 337 -6.34 -15.98 12.41
C LYS A 337 -6.89 -17.34 11.97
N ASP A 338 -6.26 -18.43 12.41
CA ASP A 338 -6.67 -19.80 12.09
C ASP A 338 -8.11 -20.05 12.52
N THR A 339 -8.50 -19.50 13.68
CA THR A 339 -9.88 -19.54 14.16
C THR A 339 -10.82 -18.75 13.24
N ILE A 340 -10.46 -17.54 12.82
CA ILE A 340 -11.24 -16.73 11.88
C ILE A 340 -11.41 -17.46 10.54
N ASP A 341 -10.33 -17.99 9.97
CA ASP A 341 -10.33 -18.67 8.68
C ASP A 341 -11.13 -19.97 8.73
N LYS A 342 -11.05 -20.72 9.84
CA LYS A 342 -11.90 -21.90 10.08
C LYS A 342 -13.39 -21.56 10.02
N TYR A 343 -13.79 -20.36 10.46
CA TYR A 343 -15.20 -19.92 10.44
C TYR A 343 -15.50 -18.91 9.33
N ARG A 344 -14.61 -18.76 8.33
CA ARG A 344 -14.80 -17.85 7.19
C ARG A 344 -16.05 -18.23 6.39
N ILE A 345 -16.90 -17.24 6.16
CA ILE A 345 -18.17 -17.37 5.44
C ILE A 345 -18.16 -16.55 4.15
N PHE A 346 -17.38 -15.48 4.11
CA PHE A 346 -17.31 -14.53 3.01
C PHE A 346 -15.88 -14.48 2.45
N PRO A 347 -15.72 -14.09 1.18
CA PRO A 347 -14.40 -13.96 0.57
C PRO A 347 -13.52 -12.95 1.32
N PHE A 348 -14.13 -11.88 1.83
CA PHE A 348 -13.50 -10.85 2.65
C PHE A 348 -14.27 -10.67 3.95
N MET A 349 -13.57 -10.62 5.08
CA MET A 349 -14.16 -10.46 6.41
C MET A 349 -14.37 -9.00 6.81
N ASP A 350 -13.52 -8.12 6.30
CA ASP A 350 -13.56 -6.67 6.51
C ASP A 350 -12.89 -5.96 5.32
N SER A 351 -12.97 -4.62 5.28
CA SER A 351 -12.43 -3.80 4.19
C SER A 351 -10.92 -3.85 4.09
N SER A 352 -10.20 -4.22 5.15
CA SER A 352 -8.74 -4.33 5.09
C SER A 352 -8.32 -5.47 4.18
N GLN A 353 -9.10 -6.54 4.05
CA GLN A 353 -8.76 -7.69 3.19
C GLN A 353 -8.98 -7.45 1.69
N LEU A 354 -9.54 -6.30 1.30
CA LEU A 354 -9.74 -5.97 -0.11
C LEU A 354 -8.39 -5.72 -0.81
N PRO A 355 -8.21 -6.21 -2.05
CA PRO A 355 -7.04 -5.88 -2.86
C PRO A 355 -6.86 -4.36 -2.98
N SER A 356 -5.61 -3.92 -2.80
CA SER A 356 -5.19 -2.51 -2.87
C SER A 356 -4.40 -2.30 -4.15
N TYR A 357 -4.60 -1.19 -4.87
CA TYR A 357 -3.94 -1.02 -6.16
C TYR A 357 -2.44 -0.84 -5.98
N ASP A 358 -1.70 -1.17 -7.03
CA ASP A 358 -0.26 -1.06 -7.12
C ASP A 358 0.15 -0.40 -8.45
N ARG A 359 1.42 -0.03 -8.53
CA ARG A 359 2.06 0.43 -9.77
C ARG A 359 2.77 -0.75 -10.44
N VAL A 360 2.10 -1.35 -11.41
CA VAL A 360 2.53 -2.57 -12.09
C VAL A 360 3.20 -2.28 -13.43
N LYS A 361 3.95 -3.27 -13.94
CA LYS A 361 4.48 -3.27 -15.30
C LYS A 361 3.36 -3.47 -16.32
N ALA A 362 3.48 -2.81 -17.47
CA ALA A 362 2.62 -3.10 -18.61
C ALA A 362 2.92 -4.52 -19.12
N TYR A 363 1.88 -5.23 -19.55
CA TYR A 363 1.99 -6.56 -20.13
C TYR A 363 1.84 -6.50 -21.66
N ASP A 364 2.74 -7.16 -22.37
CA ASP A 364 2.72 -7.37 -23.82
C ASP A 364 2.20 -8.79 -24.08
N ARG A 365 0.94 -8.92 -24.47
CA ARG A 365 0.29 -10.22 -24.70
C ARG A 365 0.81 -10.92 -25.96
N GLU A 366 1.26 -10.17 -26.98
CA GLU A 366 1.83 -10.75 -28.20
C GLU A 366 3.16 -11.46 -27.91
N LYS A 367 4.00 -10.84 -27.07
CA LYS A 367 5.29 -11.42 -26.65
C LYS A 367 5.20 -12.29 -25.39
N ASN A 368 4.07 -12.24 -24.70
CA ASN A 368 3.84 -12.90 -23.42
C ASN A 368 4.88 -12.49 -22.34
N GLU A 369 5.17 -11.20 -22.23
CA GLU A 369 6.17 -10.68 -21.29
C GLU A 369 5.73 -9.38 -20.61
N PHE A 370 6.27 -9.11 -19.42
CA PHE A 370 6.14 -7.80 -18.81
C PHE A 370 7.21 -6.85 -19.34
N ILE A 371 6.79 -5.64 -19.64
CA ILE A 371 7.62 -4.62 -20.25
C ILE A 371 8.47 -3.97 -19.15
N ASN A 372 9.78 -4.18 -19.23
CA ASN A 372 10.72 -3.66 -18.25
C ASN A 372 11.11 -2.20 -18.52
N ASP A 373 10.12 -1.30 -18.48
CA ASP A 373 10.27 0.15 -18.62
C ASP A 373 9.47 0.90 -17.54
N GLU A 374 10.17 1.57 -16.63
CA GLU A 374 9.59 2.36 -15.53
C GLU A 374 8.60 3.44 -15.98
N SER A 375 8.82 4.03 -17.16
CA SER A 375 7.90 5.04 -17.72
C SER A 375 6.59 4.41 -18.22
N ARG A 376 6.62 3.10 -18.50
CA ARG A 376 5.47 2.33 -18.96
C ARG A 376 4.70 1.66 -17.83
N LYS A 377 5.20 1.65 -16.60
CA LYS A 377 4.40 1.28 -15.41
C LYS A 377 3.16 2.16 -15.25
N TYR A 378 2.07 1.61 -14.71
CA TYR A 378 0.79 2.32 -14.54
C TYR A 378 0.09 1.91 -13.24
N SER A 379 -0.92 2.68 -12.84
CA SER A 379 -1.72 2.42 -11.63
C SER A 379 -2.85 1.45 -11.96
N ASN A 380 -2.84 0.24 -11.41
CA ASN A 380 -3.80 -0.81 -11.77
C ASN A 380 -5.14 -0.74 -10.98
N CYS A 381 -5.67 0.46 -10.78
CA CYS A 381 -6.83 0.67 -9.88
C CYS A 381 -8.08 -0.10 -10.34
N VAL A 382 -8.39 -0.05 -11.63
CA VAL A 382 -9.58 -0.69 -12.19
C VAL A 382 -9.40 -2.20 -12.23
N GLU A 383 -8.22 -2.66 -12.61
CA GLU A 383 -7.83 -4.07 -12.57
C GLU A 383 -7.97 -4.61 -11.14
N THR A 384 -7.48 -3.89 -10.14
CA THR A 384 -7.56 -4.33 -8.75
C THR A 384 -9.01 -4.36 -8.22
N ALA A 385 -9.85 -3.39 -8.62
CA ALA A 385 -11.27 -3.42 -8.32
C ALA A 385 -11.96 -4.65 -8.95
N LEU A 386 -11.60 -4.99 -10.20
CA LEU A 386 -12.04 -6.19 -10.88
C LEU A 386 -11.59 -7.47 -10.15
N LEU A 387 -10.35 -7.52 -9.63
CA LEU A 387 -9.87 -8.65 -8.84
C LEU A 387 -10.76 -8.86 -7.60
N GLY A 388 -11.01 -7.79 -6.84
CA GLY A 388 -11.89 -7.86 -5.66
C GLY A 388 -13.30 -8.32 -6.00
N LEU A 389 -13.88 -7.79 -7.09
CA LEU A 389 -15.19 -8.19 -7.59
C LEU A 389 -15.22 -9.68 -7.98
N VAL A 390 -14.27 -10.13 -8.78
CA VAL A 390 -14.20 -11.51 -9.26
C VAL A 390 -13.94 -12.48 -8.12
N CYS A 391 -13.05 -12.16 -7.17
CA CYS A 391 -12.89 -12.92 -5.93
C CYS A 391 -14.22 -13.14 -5.21
N CYS A 392 -15.10 -12.13 -5.20
CA CYS A 392 -16.41 -12.29 -4.61
C CYS A 392 -17.31 -13.25 -5.38
N LEU A 393 -17.31 -13.18 -6.71
CA LEU A 393 -18.14 -14.02 -7.58
C LEU A 393 -17.69 -15.49 -7.53
N VAL A 394 -16.39 -15.75 -7.58
CA VAL A 394 -15.88 -17.13 -7.67
C VAL A 394 -15.69 -17.79 -6.31
N TYR A 395 -15.89 -17.09 -5.20
CA TYR A 395 -15.78 -17.69 -3.87
C TYR A 395 -16.89 -18.70 -3.60
N ASP A 396 -16.50 -19.94 -3.32
CA ASP A 396 -17.40 -21.01 -2.90
C ASP A 396 -17.42 -21.08 -1.36
N PRO A 397 -18.49 -20.61 -0.70
CA PRO A 397 -18.57 -20.60 0.76
C PRO A 397 -18.66 -22.00 1.38
N ASN A 398 -19.04 -23.03 0.62
CA ASN A 398 -19.04 -24.41 1.12
C ASN A 398 -17.62 -24.98 1.14
N LYS A 399 -16.84 -24.73 0.08
CA LYS A 399 -15.43 -25.16 -0.02
C LYS A 399 -14.47 -24.19 0.69
N LYS A 400 -14.92 -23.00 1.06
CA LYS A 400 -14.14 -21.88 1.65
C LYS A 400 -12.93 -21.45 0.81
N LYS A 401 -13.08 -21.54 -0.50
CA LYS A 401 -12.02 -21.24 -1.47
C LYS A 401 -12.61 -20.68 -2.75
N TYR A 402 -11.78 -20.01 -3.53
CA TYR A 402 -12.13 -19.60 -4.89
C TYR A 402 -12.23 -20.84 -5.78
N ASN A 403 -13.28 -20.86 -6.60
CA ASN A 403 -13.61 -21.98 -7.47
C ASN A 403 -14.18 -21.45 -8.79
N THR A 404 -13.64 -21.89 -9.92
CA THR A 404 -14.07 -21.47 -11.27
C THR A 404 -14.71 -22.60 -12.07
N ASP A 405 -14.97 -23.76 -11.46
CA ASP A 405 -15.53 -24.95 -12.11
C ASP A 405 -16.88 -24.70 -12.79
N HIS A 406 -17.68 -23.75 -12.28
CA HIS A 406 -19.00 -23.38 -12.82
C HIS A 406 -18.93 -22.46 -14.05
N LEU A 407 -17.75 -21.95 -14.39
CA LEU A 407 -17.53 -21.14 -15.59
C LEU A 407 -17.24 -22.05 -16.79
N PRO A 408 -17.58 -21.61 -18.02
CA PRO A 408 -17.27 -22.34 -19.25
C PRO A 408 -15.79 -22.74 -19.32
N ASP A 409 -15.47 -23.80 -20.05
CA ASP A 409 -14.09 -24.23 -20.30
C ASP A 409 -13.71 -23.91 -21.75
N ASN A 410 -13.16 -22.72 -21.96
CA ASN A 410 -12.80 -22.20 -23.27
C ASN A 410 -11.54 -21.29 -23.18
N GLU A 411 -11.00 -20.89 -24.33
CA GLU A 411 -9.77 -20.08 -24.39
C GLU A 411 -9.90 -18.72 -23.67
N GLU A 412 -11.10 -18.12 -23.64
CA GLU A 412 -11.33 -16.84 -22.96
C GLU A 412 -11.24 -16.97 -21.42
N THR A 413 -11.73 -18.08 -20.87
CA THR A 413 -11.77 -18.35 -19.42
C THR A 413 -10.47 -18.94 -18.88
N LYS A 414 -9.62 -19.51 -19.74
CA LYS A 414 -8.42 -20.24 -19.34
C LYS A 414 -7.46 -19.40 -18.47
N PRO A 415 -7.11 -18.14 -18.81
CA PRO A 415 -6.24 -17.33 -17.95
C PRO A 415 -6.81 -17.11 -16.56
N LEU A 416 -8.13 -16.89 -16.46
CA LEU A 416 -8.82 -16.71 -15.19
C LEU A 416 -8.79 -17.99 -14.34
N LYS A 417 -9.01 -19.16 -14.96
CA LYS A 417 -8.95 -20.44 -14.28
C LYS A 417 -7.52 -20.76 -13.79
N GLU A 418 -6.51 -20.48 -14.61
CA GLU A 418 -5.10 -20.66 -14.23
C GLU A 418 -4.72 -19.74 -13.05
N PHE A 419 -5.19 -18.49 -13.05
CA PHE A 419 -5.00 -17.57 -11.94
C PHE A 419 -5.56 -18.15 -10.62
N PHE A 420 -6.83 -18.56 -10.59
CA PHE A 420 -7.44 -19.11 -9.37
C PHE A 420 -6.98 -20.53 -9.01
N LYS A 421 -6.31 -21.23 -9.94
CA LYS A 421 -5.57 -22.46 -9.61
C LYS A 421 -4.31 -22.16 -8.79
N LYS A 422 -3.63 -21.04 -9.08
CA LYS A 422 -2.46 -20.56 -8.31
C LYS A 422 -2.90 -19.88 -7.00
N TYR A 423 -3.97 -19.08 -7.04
CA TYR A 423 -4.48 -18.28 -5.93
C TYR A 423 -5.86 -18.76 -5.46
N SER A 424 -5.96 -20.03 -5.04
CA SER A 424 -7.26 -20.64 -4.74
C SER A 424 -7.86 -20.25 -3.39
N GLU A 425 -7.05 -19.79 -2.42
CA GLU A 425 -7.51 -19.49 -1.07
C GLU A 425 -7.58 -17.98 -0.83
N PRO A 426 -8.56 -17.48 -0.06
CA PRO A 426 -8.58 -16.08 0.37
C PRO A 426 -7.35 -15.73 1.18
N ARG A 427 -6.69 -14.63 0.81
CA ARG A 427 -5.50 -14.10 1.49
C ARG A 427 -5.83 -12.83 2.26
N GLU A 428 -5.00 -12.50 3.26
CA GLU A 428 -5.09 -11.20 3.96
C GLU A 428 -4.54 -10.04 3.12
N ALA A 429 -3.76 -10.35 2.09
CA ALA A 429 -3.04 -9.39 1.28
C ALA A 429 -2.87 -9.87 -0.16
N THR A 430 -2.74 -8.91 -1.06
CA THR A 430 -2.34 -9.14 -2.45
C THR A 430 -0.89 -8.70 -2.59
N ASP A 431 0.00 -9.63 -2.92
CA ASP A 431 1.41 -9.34 -3.19
C ASP A 431 1.61 -8.81 -4.62
N TYR A 432 2.80 -8.25 -4.90
CA TYR A 432 3.11 -7.67 -6.21
C TYR A 432 3.02 -8.68 -7.37
N GLU A 433 3.43 -9.93 -7.12
CA GLU A 433 3.38 -10.99 -8.13
C GLU A 433 1.92 -11.33 -8.50
N MET A 434 1.03 -11.39 -7.51
CA MET A 434 -0.41 -11.59 -7.72
C MET A 434 -1.03 -10.43 -8.50
N HIS A 435 -0.57 -9.18 -8.29
CA HIS A 435 -0.98 -8.05 -9.11
C HIS A 435 -0.54 -8.18 -10.57
N GLU A 436 0.71 -8.55 -10.83
CA GLU A 436 1.22 -8.77 -12.19
C GLU A 436 0.47 -9.92 -12.88
N ASP A 437 0.32 -11.06 -12.20
CA ASP A 437 -0.43 -12.21 -12.71
C ASP A 437 -1.91 -11.88 -12.97
N TRP A 438 -2.54 -11.06 -12.12
CA TRP A 438 -3.90 -10.60 -12.34
C TRP A 438 -3.99 -9.65 -13.54
N CYS A 439 -3.08 -8.69 -13.67
CA CYS A 439 -3.04 -7.79 -14.82
C CYS A 439 -2.86 -8.56 -16.13
N ARG A 440 -2.13 -9.69 -16.13
CA ARG A 440 -2.06 -10.61 -17.28
C ARG A 440 -3.43 -11.18 -17.68
N VAL A 441 -4.33 -11.42 -16.73
CA VAL A 441 -5.69 -11.93 -17.01
C VAL A 441 -6.51 -10.90 -17.80
N VAL A 442 -6.38 -9.62 -17.48
CA VAL A 442 -7.27 -8.55 -17.98
C VAL A 442 -6.66 -7.59 -18.99
N ALA A 443 -5.35 -7.65 -19.25
CA ALA A 443 -4.66 -6.82 -20.24
C ALA A 443 -4.89 -7.32 -21.68
N ASP A 444 -4.98 -6.41 -22.65
CA ASP A 444 -5.05 -6.72 -24.08
C ASP A 444 -6.07 -7.81 -24.47
N LEU A 445 -7.29 -7.72 -23.93
CA LEU A 445 -8.37 -8.63 -24.28
C LEU A 445 -8.87 -8.33 -25.70
N LYS A 446 -9.10 -9.38 -26.50
CA LYS A 446 -9.55 -9.27 -27.90
C LYS A 446 -11.04 -8.93 -28.00
N ASN A 447 -11.43 -7.76 -27.51
CA ASN A 447 -12.80 -7.25 -27.53
C ASN A 447 -12.79 -5.74 -27.78
N ASP A 448 -13.41 -5.31 -28.88
CA ASP A 448 -13.43 -3.92 -29.36
C ASP A 448 -14.28 -2.96 -28.50
N LYS A 449 -15.07 -3.51 -27.56
CA LYS A 449 -15.84 -2.74 -26.57
C LYS A 449 -15.01 -2.34 -25.36
N ILE A 450 -13.90 -3.05 -25.11
CA ILE A 450 -13.01 -2.78 -23.98
C ILE A 450 -12.08 -1.63 -24.33
N LEU A 451 -11.94 -0.67 -23.41
CA LEU A 451 -11.08 0.49 -23.50
C LEU A 451 -9.96 0.42 -22.49
N TYR A 452 -8.76 0.59 -23.03
CA TYR A 452 -7.50 0.74 -22.33
C TYR A 452 -6.97 2.17 -22.57
N LEU A 453 -6.49 2.81 -21.51
CA LEU A 453 -6.00 4.18 -21.52
C LEU A 453 -4.54 4.25 -21.95
N LYS A 454 -3.73 3.24 -21.60
CA LYS A 454 -2.30 3.20 -21.91
C LYS A 454 -2.01 2.30 -23.10
N GLU A 455 -1.50 2.92 -24.16
CA GLU A 455 -1.09 2.25 -25.40
C GLU A 455 -2.15 1.30 -25.99
N LYS A 456 -3.42 1.52 -25.62
CA LYS A 456 -4.59 0.72 -26.00
C LYS A 456 -4.56 -0.76 -25.59
N THR A 457 -3.68 -1.17 -24.67
CA THR A 457 -3.56 -2.57 -24.23
C THR A 457 -3.52 -2.75 -22.71
N ASN A 458 -3.22 -1.69 -21.95
CA ASN A 458 -3.08 -1.71 -20.51
C ASN A 458 -3.79 -0.50 -19.88
N GLU A 459 -4.01 -0.52 -18.56
CA GLU A 459 -4.73 0.52 -17.81
C GLU A 459 -6.20 0.66 -18.25
N LEU A 460 -7.10 -0.10 -17.61
CA LEU A 460 -8.52 -0.11 -17.97
C LEU A 460 -9.23 1.21 -17.63
N ASP A 461 -10.17 1.63 -18.50
CA ASP A 461 -11.13 2.71 -18.20
C ASP A 461 -12.11 2.27 -17.10
N SER A 462 -12.45 3.19 -16.19
CA SER A 462 -13.23 2.90 -14.97
C SER A 462 -14.76 2.96 -15.15
N SER A 463 -15.25 3.17 -16.37
CA SER A 463 -16.69 3.15 -16.65
C SER A 463 -17.32 1.77 -16.45
N LEU A 464 -18.59 1.74 -16.05
CA LEU A 464 -19.27 0.50 -15.67
C LEU A 464 -19.41 -0.45 -16.87
N LEU A 465 -19.79 0.03 -18.06
CA LEU A 465 -19.92 -0.86 -19.21
C LEU A 465 -18.56 -1.47 -19.57
N ASN A 466 -17.46 -0.71 -19.47
CA ASN A 466 -16.11 -1.23 -19.70
C ASN A 466 -15.77 -2.38 -18.74
N ILE A 467 -16.01 -2.18 -17.44
CA ILE A 467 -15.86 -3.20 -16.39
C ILE A 467 -16.69 -4.46 -16.70
N LEU A 468 -17.96 -4.28 -17.09
CA LEU A 468 -18.85 -5.40 -17.39
C LEU A 468 -18.42 -6.18 -18.65
N TYR A 469 -17.91 -5.49 -19.68
CA TYR A 469 -17.36 -6.13 -20.87
C TYR A 469 -16.10 -6.95 -20.55
N VAL A 470 -15.22 -6.43 -19.69
CA VAL A 470 -14.06 -7.19 -19.18
C VAL A 470 -14.53 -8.43 -18.43
N LEU A 471 -15.47 -8.29 -17.47
CA LEU A 471 -16.03 -9.43 -16.73
C LEU A 471 -16.63 -10.48 -17.68
N SER A 472 -17.45 -10.04 -18.62
CA SER A 472 -18.10 -10.93 -19.58
C SER A 472 -17.07 -11.72 -20.37
N ASN A 473 -16.03 -11.06 -20.90
CA ASN A 473 -14.99 -11.72 -21.68
C ASN A 473 -14.20 -12.75 -20.86
N ILE A 474 -13.68 -12.39 -19.69
CA ILE A 474 -12.85 -13.31 -18.87
C ILE A 474 -13.66 -14.45 -18.24
N THR A 475 -15.00 -14.34 -18.21
CA THR A 475 -15.91 -15.38 -17.70
C THR A 475 -16.61 -16.19 -18.78
N GLY A 476 -16.18 -16.04 -20.04
CA GLY A 476 -16.60 -16.88 -21.17
C GLY A 476 -17.91 -16.43 -21.82
N SER A 477 -18.23 -15.14 -21.72
CA SER A 477 -19.27 -14.47 -22.51
C SER A 477 -20.64 -15.13 -22.41
N LYS A 478 -21.06 -15.50 -21.18
CA LYS A 478 -22.36 -16.14 -20.93
C LYS A 478 -23.51 -15.31 -21.51
N GLU A 479 -24.46 -15.99 -22.15
CA GLU A 479 -25.56 -15.36 -22.89
C GLU A 479 -26.36 -14.35 -22.06
N GLU A 480 -26.77 -14.75 -20.84
CA GLU A 480 -27.54 -13.86 -19.97
C GLU A 480 -26.71 -12.63 -19.54
N VAL A 481 -25.40 -12.77 -19.33
CA VAL A 481 -24.54 -11.63 -18.99
C VAL A 481 -24.45 -10.64 -20.15
N VAL A 482 -24.22 -11.14 -21.37
CA VAL A 482 -24.17 -10.31 -22.58
C VAL A 482 -25.51 -9.60 -22.82
N LYS A 483 -26.63 -10.29 -22.57
CA LYS A 483 -27.98 -9.71 -22.69
C LYS A 483 -28.19 -8.54 -21.73
N GLN A 484 -27.80 -8.69 -20.46
CA GLN A 484 -27.92 -7.62 -19.46
C GLN A 484 -27.02 -6.42 -19.77
N ILE A 485 -25.82 -6.64 -20.32
CA ILE A 485 -24.96 -5.54 -20.80
C ILE A 485 -25.64 -4.75 -21.92
N LYS A 486 -26.23 -5.43 -22.91
CA LYS A 486 -26.96 -4.78 -24.01
C LYS A 486 -28.17 -4.00 -23.51
N TYR A 487 -28.92 -4.53 -22.56
CA TYR A 487 -30.03 -3.83 -21.93
C TYR A 487 -29.58 -2.52 -21.27
N LEU A 488 -28.45 -2.52 -20.56
CA LEU A 488 -27.86 -1.30 -20.01
C LEU A 488 -27.41 -0.30 -21.09
N GLU A 489 -26.88 -0.78 -22.23
CA GLU A 489 -26.55 0.09 -23.38
C GLU A 489 -27.79 0.75 -23.99
N GLU A 490 -28.90 0.01 -24.12
CA GLU A 490 -30.19 0.50 -24.64
C GLU A 490 -30.77 1.57 -23.72
N LEU A 491 -30.78 1.32 -22.40
CA LEU A 491 -31.18 2.33 -21.41
C LEU A 491 -30.34 3.62 -21.54
N LEU A 492 -29.07 3.47 -21.89
CA LEU A 492 -28.13 4.58 -22.10
C LEU A 492 -28.38 5.39 -23.36
N ALA A 493 -28.74 4.71 -24.44
CA ALA A 493 -29.14 5.35 -25.69
C ALA A 493 -30.43 6.16 -25.53
N ASP A 494 -31.41 5.62 -24.81
CA ASP A 494 -32.74 6.20 -24.66
C ASP A 494 -32.82 7.35 -23.65
N LYS A 495 -31.71 7.65 -22.95
CA LYS A 495 -31.61 8.65 -21.86
C LYS A 495 -32.64 8.43 -20.73
N ASN A 496 -33.16 7.21 -20.60
CA ASN A 496 -34.14 6.82 -19.58
C ASN A 496 -33.49 6.37 -18.25
N ILE A 497 -32.17 6.48 -18.11
CA ILE A 497 -31.35 6.03 -16.96
C ILE A 497 -31.68 6.65 -15.59
N ASN A 498 -32.78 7.39 -15.43
CA ASN A 498 -33.15 7.87 -14.10
C ASN A 498 -33.57 6.74 -13.15
N ASP A 499 -33.81 5.52 -13.64
CA ASP A 499 -34.20 4.39 -12.79
C ASP A 499 -32.98 3.61 -12.25
N LYS A 500 -32.61 3.93 -11.01
CA LYS A 500 -31.59 3.21 -10.23
C LYS A 500 -31.91 1.72 -10.10
N LEU A 501 -33.20 1.36 -10.10
CA LEU A 501 -33.64 -0.02 -9.89
C LEU A 501 -33.26 -0.92 -11.07
N ASP A 502 -33.40 -0.43 -12.31
CA ASP A 502 -33.05 -1.20 -13.51
C ASP A 502 -31.56 -1.57 -13.55
N ILE A 503 -30.70 -0.64 -13.11
CA ILE A 503 -29.26 -0.88 -12.99
C ILE A 503 -28.98 -1.94 -11.91
N GLU A 504 -29.59 -1.81 -10.73
CA GLU A 504 -29.44 -2.76 -9.64
C GLU A 504 -29.91 -4.17 -10.00
N GLU A 505 -31.04 -4.28 -10.71
CA GLU A 505 -31.61 -5.56 -11.16
C GLU A 505 -30.73 -6.23 -12.22
N SER A 506 -30.25 -5.45 -13.20
CA SER A 506 -29.34 -5.94 -14.24
C SER A 506 -28.03 -6.45 -13.64
N LEU A 507 -27.40 -5.65 -12.77
CA LEU A 507 -26.18 -6.03 -12.06
C LEU A 507 -26.39 -7.28 -11.20
N THR A 508 -27.50 -7.33 -10.46
CA THR A 508 -27.86 -8.49 -9.63
C THR A 508 -28.00 -9.75 -10.46
N THR A 509 -28.66 -9.67 -11.61
CA THR A 509 -28.87 -10.82 -12.52
C THR A 509 -27.53 -11.33 -13.07
N MET A 510 -26.69 -10.43 -13.60
CA MET A 510 -25.36 -10.78 -14.10
C MET A 510 -24.49 -11.42 -13.03
N PHE A 511 -24.40 -10.80 -11.85
CA PHE A 511 -23.54 -11.30 -10.80
C PHE A 511 -24.02 -12.61 -10.20
N LYS A 512 -25.34 -12.85 -10.12
CA LYS A 512 -25.87 -14.18 -9.77
C LYS A 512 -25.46 -15.23 -10.79
N GLU A 513 -25.51 -14.92 -12.09
CA GLU A 513 -25.14 -15.86 -13.14
C GLU A 513 -23.65 -16.24 -13.08
N LEU A 514 -22.80 -15.27 -12.78
CA LEU A 514 -21.35 -15.45 -12.65
C LEU A 514 -20.90 -16.02 -11.30
N SER A 515 -21.72 -15.94 -10.25
CA SER A 515 -21.31 -16.29 -8.88
C SER A 515 -21.49 -17.76 -8.53
N ASN A 516 -20.60 -18.31 -7.69
CA ASN A 516 -20.81 -19.59 -7.00
C ASN A 516 -21.93 -19.49 -5.95
N ASN A 517 -22.02 -18.37 -5.25
CA ASN A 517 -23.12 -18.09 -4.32
C ASN A 517 -24.22 -17.30 -5.02
N LYS A 518 -25.32 -17.96 -5.36
CA LYS A 518 -26.49 -17.34 -6.00
C LYS A 518 -27.29 -16.41 -5.07
N ASN A 519 -27.03 -16.45 -3.76
CA ASN A 519 -27.64 -15.54 -2.78
C ASN A 519 -26.84 -14.24 -2.66
N LEU A 520 -26.80 -13.49 -3.76
CA LEU A 520 -26.06 -12.25 -3.96
C LEU A 520 -26.98 -11.18 -4.55
N ASN A 521 -26.89 -9.93 -4.12
CA ASN A 521 -27.54 -8.81 -4.81
C ASN A 521 -26.61 -7.61 -4.92
N ALA A 522 -26.70 -6.88 -6.02
CA ALA A 522 -26.08 -5.57 -6.16
C ALA A 522 -26.98 -4.50 -5.55
N LYS A 523 -26.38 -3.51 -4.89
CA LYS A 523 -27.06 -2.29 -4.46
C LYS A 523 -26.27 -1.09 -4.91
N CYS A 524 -26.87 -0.20 -5.67
CA CYS A 524 -26.27 1.03 -6.08
C CYS A 524 -26.51 2.08 -4.98
N ASP A 525 -25.62 3.07 -4.88
CA ASP A 525 -25.81 4.23 -4.01
C ASP A 525 -26.04 5.47 -4.87
N LYS A 526 -25.09 5.78 -5.77
CA LYS A 526 -25.15 6.88 -6.73
C LYS A 526 -24.74 6.39 -8.13
N PHE A 527 -25.28 7.03 -9.16
CA PHE A 527 -24.77 6.90 -10.51
C PHE A 527 -24.80 8.24 -11.24
N ILE A 528 -23.93 8.37 -12.24
CA ILE A 528 -23.87 9.52 -13.13
C ILE A 528 -23.68 9.00 -14.56
N VAL A 529 -24.44 9.57 -15.49
CA VAL A 529 -24.22 9.39 -16.92
C VAL A 529 -23.12 10.34 -17.37
N GLY A 530 -22.03 9.81 -17.92
CA GLY A 530 -20.85 10.58 -18.30
C GLY A 530 -20.33 10.20 -19.67
N ARG A 531 -19.15 10.73 -20.03
CA ARG A 531 -18.43 10.33 -21.23
C ARG A 531 -17.08 9.73 -20.88
N ARG A 532 -16.75 8.63 -21.55
CA ARG A 532 -15.42 8.01 -21.57
C ARG A 532 -14.38 8.89 -22.26
N GLU A 533 -13.10 8.50 -22.18
CA GLU A 533 -12.03 9.21 -22.89
C GLU A 533 -12.23 9.24 -24.41
N ASP A 534 -12.76 8.16 -24.98
CA ASP A 534 -13.14 8.01 -26.39
C ASP A 534 -14.42 8.76 -26.79
N LYS A 535 -14.97 9.58 -25.88
CA LYS A 535 -16.17 10.41 -26.03
C LYS A 535 -17.49 9.63 -26.14
N LYS A 536 -17.49 8.30 -26.00
CA LYS A 536 -18.73 7.52 -25.89
C LYS A 536 -19.39 7.78 -24.54
N MET A 537 -20.72 7.75 -24.52
CA MET A 537 -21.49 7.86 -23.29
C MET A 537 -21.33 6.57 -22.47
N ASP A 538 -21.29 6.67 -21.15
CA ASP A 538 -21.22 5.50 -20.25
C ASP A 538 -21.83 5.81 -18.87
N LEU A 539 -21.94 4.78 -18.05
CA LEU A 539 -22.35 4.80 -16.66
C LEU A 539 -21.16 4.85 -15.73
N PHE A 540 -21.27 5.66 -14.69
CA PHE A 540 -20.35 5.69 -13.58
C PHE A 540 -21.13 5.49 -12.29
N VAL A 541 -20.96 4.31 -11.67
CA VAL A 541 -21.84 3.82 -10.61
C VAL A 541 -21.03 3.49 -9.36
N GLU A 542 -21.57 3.89 -8.21
CA GLU A 542 -21.17 3.42 -6.90
C GLU A 542 -22.12 2.28 -6.51
N PHE A 543 -21.61 1.06 -6.37
CA PHE A 543 -22.41 -0.10 -5.97
C PHE A 543 -21.68 -1.02 -5.00
N LYS A 544 -22.47 -1.78 -4.25
CA LYS A 544 -22.01 -2.80 -3.31
C LYS A 544 -22.62 -4.16 -3.57
N LEU A 545 -21.85 -5.20 -3.29
CA LEU A 545 -22.29 -6.58 -3.38
C LEU A 545 -22.73 -7.10 -2.01
N VAL A 546 -23.98 -7.50 -1.91
CA VAL A 546 -24.57 -7.97 -0.66
C VAL A 546 -24.73 -9.49 -0.72
N TYR A 547 -23.82 -10.19 -0.06
CA TYR A 547 -23.79 -11.63 0.06
C TYR A 547 -24.65 -12.10 1.22
N THR A 548 -25.40 -13.18 1.01
CA THR A 548 -26.10 -13.91 2.07
C THR A 548 -25.67 -15.37 2.04
N PHE A 549 -25.25 -15.92 3.18
CA PHE A 549 -24.94 -17.33 3.34
C PHE A 549 -25.17 -17.76 4.79
N ASN A 550 -25.79 -18.92 5.01
CA ASN A 550 -26.13 -19.42 6.34
C ASN A 550 -26.82 -18.38 7.25
N LYS A 551 -27.79 -17.63 6.70
CA LYS A 551 -28.53 -16.55 7.39
C LYS A 551 -27.66 -15.36 7.84
N LYS A 552 -26.36 -15.35 7.56
CA LYS A 552 -25.50 -14.19 7.72
C LYS A 552 -25.47 -13.40 6.43
N LYS A 553 -25.41 -12.08 6.58
CA LYS A 553 -25.39 -11.13 5.47
C LYS A 553 -24.15 -10.26 5.62
N ASN A 554 -23.37 -10.14 4.55
CA ASN A 554 -22.24 -9.22 4.50
C ASN A 554 -22.31 -8.41 3.21
N GLY A 555 -22.13 -7.10 3.34
CA GLY A 555 -21.91 -6.22 2.20
C GLY A 555 -20.41 -6.13 1.98
N ILE A 556 -19.97 -6.41 0.78
CA ILE A 556 -18.61 -6.10 0.35
C ILE A 556 -18.74 -4.97 -0.65
N LEU A 557 -18.00 -3.90 -0.33
CA LEU A 557 -17.97 -2.55 -0.90
C LEU A 557 -18.88 -1.54 -0.19
#